data_AF-A0A4W2GTX2-F1
#
_entry.id   AF-A0A4W2GTX2-F1
#
_cell.length_a   1.000
_cell.length_b   1.000
_cell.length_c   1.000
_cell.angle_alpha   90.00
_cell.angle_beta   90.00
_cell.angle_gamma   90.00
#
_symmetry.space_group_name_H-M   'P 1'
#
loop_
_entity.id
_entity.type
_entity.pdbx_description
1 polymer ?
#
loop_
_entity_poly.entity_id
_entity_poly.type
_entity_poly.pdbx_seq_one_letter_code
_entity_poly.pdbx_strand_id
1 'polypeptide(L)'
;MQTPQKSPSLRPFKQRKSLATRREEVAGIRVKFPGKIPVIVERYPREKFLPRLDKTKFLVPQELTMTQFLSVIRSRMVLGATEAFYLLVNNKSLGSMNVTMAEIYRDYKDEDGFVYMTYASQEMFGCLGSAAPEDASSLGEDRPCHPL
;
A
#
# COMPACT_ATOMS: atom_id res chain seq x y z
N MET A 1 -24.48 26.96 -6.25
CA MET A 1 -24.50 25.83 -5.30
C MET A 1 -23.10 25.28 -5.19
N GLN A 2 -22.42 25.50 -4.06
CA GLN A 2 -21.05 25.01 -3.84
C GLN A 2 -21.11 23.56 -3.38
N THR A 3 -20.57 22.66 -4.18
CA THR A 3 -20.39 21.25 -3.80
C THR A 3 -19.45 21.19 -2.59
N PRO A 4 -19.79 20.45 -1.51
CA PRO A 4 -18.91 20.34 -0.35
C PRO A 4 -17.62 19.63 -0.78
N GLN A 5 -16.50 20.36 -0.72
CA GLN A 5 -15.16 19.80 -0.86
C GLN A 5 -14.98 18.75 0.24
N LYS A 6 -15.06 17.46 -0.12
CA LYS A 6 -14.81 16.35 0.81
C LYS A 6 -13.34 16.37 1.19
N SER A 7 -13.03 16.96 2.34
CA SER A 7 -11.75 16.74 3.02
C SER A 7 -11.46 15.24 3.06
N PRO A 8 -10.27 14.77 2.65
CA PRO A 8 -9.93 13.36 2.76
C PRO A 8 -9.96 12.98 4.24
N SER A 9 -11.00 12.22 4.61
CA SER A 9 -11.18 11.62 5.92
C SER A 9 -9.92 10.87 6.34
N LEU A 10 -9.42 11.14 7.54
CA LEU A 10 -8.23 10.50 8.13
C LEU A 10 -8.33 8.97 8.27
N ARG A 11 -9.54 8.43 8.20
CA ARG A 11 -9.83 7.01 8.40
C ARG A 11 -9.55 6.19 7.13
N PRO A 12 -8.94 4.98 7.25
CA PRO A 12 -8.72 4.08 6.13
C PRO A 12 -9.99 3.75 5.34
N PHE A 13 -9.88 3.51 4.04
CA PHE A 13 -11.02 3.25 3.14
C PHE A 13 -11.94 2.13 3.63
N LYS A 14 -11.38 1.04 4.14
CA LYS A 14 -12.15 -0.09 4.69
C LYS A 14 -13.00 0.29 5.92
N GLN A 15 -12.63 1.31 6.68
CA GLN A 15 -13.40 1.80 7.83
C GLN A 15 -14.48 2.81 7.43
N ARG A 16 -14.41 3.35 6.20
CA ARG A 16 -15.35 4.35 5.69
C ARG A 16 -16.58 3.72 5.06
N LYS A 17 -16.48 2.47 4.61
CA LYS A 17 -17.52 1.75 3.87
C LYS A 17 -17.57 0.28 4.26
N SER A 18 -18.79 -0.26 4.34
CA SER A 18 -18.99 -1.70 4.56
C SER A 18 -18.37 -2.54 3.43
N LEU A 19 -18.07 -3.80 3.72
CA LEU A 19 -17.58 -4.75 2.70
C LEU A 19 -18.57 -4.89 1.54
N ALA A 20 -19.87 -4.99 1.82
CA ALA A 20 -20.91 -5.11 0.80
C ALA A 20 -20.92 -3.92 -0.16
N THR A 21 -20.86 -2.70 0.38
CA THR A 21 -20.80 -1.46 -0.43
C THR A 21 -19.53 -1.42 -1.30
N ARG A 22 -18.38 -1.84 -0.76
CA ARG A 22 -17.12 -1.88 -1.51
C ARG A 22 -17.19 -2.88 -2.67
N ARG A 23 -17.78 -4.07 -2.45
CA ARG A 23 -17.99 -5.10 -3.50
C ARG A 23 -18.90 -4.61 -4.62
N GLU A 24 -20.01 -3.97 -4.26
CA GLU A 24 -20.95 -3.40 -5.23
C GLU A 24 -20.28 -2.31 -6.08
N GLU A 25 -19.48 -1.44 -5.47
CA GLU A 25 -18.69 -0.44 -6.20
C GLU A 25 -17.74 -1.09 -7.21
N VAL A 26 -17.00 -2.12 -6.80
CA VAL A 26 -16.08 -2.82 -7.71
C VAL A 26 -16.83 -3.50 -8.83
N ALA A 27 -17.95 -4.16 -8.55
CA ALA A 27 -18.79 -4.79 -9.58
C ALA A 27 -19.21 -3.78 -10.66
N GLY A 28 -19.72 -2.61 -10.23
CA GLY A 28 -20.08 -1.53 -11.16
C GLY A 28 -18.88 -0.97 -11.94
N ILE A 29 -17.73 -0.78 -11.29
CA ILE A 29 -16.49 -0.32 -11.94
C ILE A 29 -16.03 -1.32 -13.00
N ARG A 30 -16.03 -2.62 -12.70
CA ARG A 30 -15.54 -3.67 -13.60
C ARG A 30 -16.40 -3.81 -14.85
N VAL A 31 -17.73 -3.60 -14.73
CA VAL A 31 -18.64 -3.55 -15.89
C VAL A 31 -18.39 -2.29 -16.72
N LYS A 32 -18.27 -1.13 -16.08
CA LYS A 32 -18.13 0.16 -16.77
C LYS A 32 -16.75 0.39 -17.39
N PHE A 33 -15.70 -0.17 -16.78
CA PHE A 33 -14.31 0.03 -17.13
C PHE A 33 -13.52 -1.29 -17.10
N PRO A 34 -13.77 -2.22 -18.04
CA PRO A 34 -13.22 -3.58 -18.00
C PRO A 34 -11.69 -3.65 -18.04
N GLY A 35 -11.03 -2.72 -18.73
CA GLY A 35 -9.57 -2.61 -18.80
C GLY A 35 -8.93 -1.76 -17.68
N LYS A 36 -9.70 -1.39 -16.65
CA LYS A 36 -9.21 -0.61 -15.51
C LYS A 36 -9.25 -1.41 -14.22
N ILE A 37 -8.29 -1.12 -13.37
CA ILE A 37 -8.09 -1.76 -12.07
C ILE A 37 -8.40 -0.74 -10.97
N PRO A 38 -9.32 -1.05 -10.05
CA PRO A 38 -9.64 -0.18 -8.94
C PRO A 38 -8.57 -0.31 -7.84
N VAL A 39 -7.83 0.77 -7.61
CA VAL A 39 -6.73 0.81 -6.63
C VAL A 39 -7.04 1.86 -5.56
N ILE A 40 -6.83 1.49 -4.30
CA ILE A 40 -6.86 2.39 -3.16
C ILE A 40 -5.41 2.66 -2.74
N VAL A 41 -4.99 3.92 -2.76
CA VAL A 41 -3.67 4.37 -2.30
C VAL A 41 -3.84 5.27 -1.09
N GLU A 42 -3.30 4.85 0.05
CA GLU A 42 -3.37 5.59 1.31
C GLU A 42 -1.97 5.89 1.87
N ARG A 43 -1.87 6.92 2.69
CA ARG A 43 -0.62 7.26 3.38
C ARG A 43 -0.38 6.25 4.49
N TYR A 44 0.85 5.78 4.65
CA TYR A 44 1.20 4.90 5.75
C TYR A 44 0.91 5.59 7.09
N PRO A 45 0.28 4.92 8.09
CA PRO A 45 -0.16 5.59 9.32
C PRO A 45 0.94 6.32 10.09
N ARG A 46 2.19 5.84 10.01
CA ARG A 46 3.36 6.46 10.67
C ARG A 46 4.16 7.39 9.75
N GLU A 47 3.77 7.55 8.50
CA GLU A 47 4.43 8.45 7.56
C GLU A 47 4.28 9.90 8.04
N LYS A 48 5.38 10.64 8.16
CA LYS A 48 5.39 12.03 8.67
C LYS A 48 5.87 13.06 7.65
N PHE A 49 6.68 12.65 6.68
CA PHE A 49 7.42 13.54 5.79
C PHE A 49 6.69 13.80 4.48
N LEU A 50 6.09 12.76 3.89
CA LEU A 50 5.48 12.87 2.58
C LEU A 50 4.12 13.61 2.61
N PRO A 51 3.81 14.43 1.60
CA PRO A 51 2.52 15.10 1.49
C PRO A 51 1.37 14.10 1.33
N ARG A 52 0.14 14.58 1.52
CA ARG A 52 -1.07 13.77 1.30
C ARG A 52 -1.49 13.81 -0.17
N LEU A 53 -1.97 12.68 -0.67
CA LEU A 53 -2.67 12.64 -1.95
C LEU A 53 -4.05 13.28 -1.84
N ASP A 54 -4.42 14.09 -2.82
CA ASP A 54 -5.77 14.66 -2.92
C ASP A 54 -6.85 13.59 -3.13
N LYS A 55 -6.48 12.48 -3.76
CA LYS A 55 -7.36 11.36 -4.07
C LYS A 55 -6.71 10.06 -3.63
N THR A 56 -7.50 9.21 -2.97
CA THR A 56 -7.05 7.88 -2.53
C THR A 56 -7.56 6.76 -3.42
N LYS A 57 -8.47 7.03 -4.38
CA LYS A 57 -9.06 6.01 -5.28
C LYS A 57 -8.67 6.29 -6.72
N PHE A 58 -8.12 5.28 -7.39
CA PHE A 58 -7.57 5.36 -8.74
C PHE A 58 -8.17 4.25 -9.63
N LEU A 59 -8.34 4.57 -10.92
CA LEU A 59 -8.65 3.61 -11.97
C LEU A 59 -7.45 3.49 -12.89
N VAL A 60 -6.68 2.42 -12.73
CA VAL A 60 -5.38 2.26 -13.38
C VAL A 60 -5.52 1.33 -14.58
N PRO A 61 -5.03 1.67 -15.79
CA PRO A 61 -4.94 0.71 -16.90
C PRO A 61 -4.20 -0.55 -16.46
N GLN A 62 -4.73 -1.71 -16.83
CA GLN A 62 -4.18 -3.00 -16.42
C GLN A 62 -2.78 -3.28 -16.98
N GLU A 63 -2.43 -2.66 -18.12
CA GLU A 63 -1.15 -2.81 -18.81
C GLU A 63 -0.03 -1.96 -18.21
N LEU A 64 -0.36 -0.99 -17.34
CA LEU A 64 0.67 -0.18 -16.69
C LEU A 64 1.53 -1.07 -15.78
N THR A 65 2.82 -0.79 -15.76
CA THR A 65 3.73 -1.43 -14.79
C THR A 65 3.70 -0.71 -13.45
N MET A 66 4.13 -1.40 -12.40
CA MET A 66 4.28 -0.79 -11.07
C MET A 66 5.21 0.43 -11.10
N THR A 67 6.31 0.38 -11.86
CA THR A 67 7.21 1.52 -12.07
C THR A 67 6.49 2.72 -12.70
N GLN A 68 5.66 2.50 -13.72
CA GLN A 68 4.88 3.58 -14.34
C GLN A 68 3.85 4.14 -13.36
N PHE A 69 3.19 3.29 -12.58
CA PHE A 69 2.23 3.73 -11.57
C PHE A 69 2.90 4.55 -10.45
N LEU A 70 4.09 4.15 -10.00
CA LEU A 70 4.92 4.94 -9.07
C LEU A 70 5.19 6.36 -9.61
N SER A 71 5.55 6.49 -10.89
CA SER A 71 5.73 7.81 -11.51
C SER A 71 4.45 8.65 -11.50
N VAL A 72 3.28 8.03 -11.70
CA VAL A 72 1.98 8.72 -11.59
C VAL A 72 1.74 9.23 -10.17
N ILE A 73 1.99 8.39 -9.15
CA ILE A 73 1.82 8.79 -7.75
C ILE A 73 2.80 9.91 -7.37
N ARG A 74 4.05 9.84 -7.81
CA ARG A 74 5.04 10.91 -7.64
C ARG A 74 4.50 12.26 -8.11
N SER A 75 4.01 12.31 -9.35
CA SER A 75 3.48 13.53 -9.96
C SER A 75 2.23 14.04 -9.22
N ARG A 76 1.41 13.14 -8.65
CA ARG A 76 0.24 13.53 -7.85
C ARG A 76 0.60 14.09 -6.48
N MET A 77 1.69 13.64 -5.90
CA MET A 77 2.23 14.15 -4.63
C MET A 77 3.07 15.41 -4.81
N VAL A 78 3.40 15.78 -6.05
CA VAL A 78 4.26 16.92 -6.40
C VAL A 78 5.66 16.78 -5.75
N LEU A 79 6.18 15.55 -5.72
CA LEU A 79 7.49 15.27 -5.15
C LEU A 79 8.62 15.68 -6.11
N GLY A 80 9.67 16.26 -5.55
CA GLY A 80 10.92 16.54 -6.26
C GLY A 80 11.66 15.28 -6.66
N ALA A 81 12.62 15.41 -7.59
CA ALA A 81 13.42 14.28 -8.08
C ALA A 81 14.27 13.60 -6.97
N THR A 82 14.62 14.36 -5.92
CA THR A 82 15.42 13.90 -4.79
C THR A 82 14.59 13.26 -3.68
N GLU A 83 13.26 13.41 -3.71
CA GLU A 83 12.38 12.84 -2.69
C GLU A 83 12.04 11.39 -3.04
N ALA A 84 12.58 10.48 -2.23
CA ALA A 84 12.31 9.05 -2.36
C ALA A 84 11.02 8.68 -1.60
N PHE A 85 10.19 7.86 -2.24
CA PHE A 85 9.06 7.21 -1.58
C PHE A 85 8.91 5.79 -2.12
N TYR A 86 8.26 4.95 -1.31
CA TYR A 86 7.97 3.56 -1.61
C TYR A 86 6.47 3.34 -1.61
N LEU A 87 6.02 2.40 -2.45
CA LEU A 87 4.64 1.95 -2.50
C LEU A 87 4.60 0.47 -2.14
N LEU A 88 3.81 0.14 -1.13
CA LEU A 88 3.61 -1.21 -0.62
C LEU A 88 2.25 -1.71 -1.06
N VAL A 89 2.16 -2.95 -1.57
CA VAL A 89 0.90 -3.59 -1.93
C VAL A 89 0.47 -4.49 -0.78
N ASN A 90 -0.74 -4.29 -0.24
CA ASN A 90 -1.21 -4.95 0.99
C ASN A 90 -0.18 -4.89 2.13
N ASN A 91 0.47 -3.74 2.30
CA ASN A 91 1.54 -3.49 3.28
C ASN A 91 2.81 -4.35 3.10
N LYS A 92 3.04 -4.91 1.90
CA LYS A 92 4.26 -5.64 1.55
C LYS A 92 5.00 -4.97 0.39
N SER A 93 6.33 -5.01 0.41
CA SER A 93 7.15 -4.60 -0.73
C SER A 93 7.08 -5.64 -1.83
N LEU A 94 6.98 -5.19 -3.09
CA LEU A 94 7.08 -6.10 -4.23
C LEU A 94 8.56 -6.44 -4.50
N GLY A 95 8.83 -7.72 -4.76
CA GLY A 95 10.18 -8.18 -5.16
C GLY A 95 10.57 -7.77 -6.59
N SER A 96 9.63 -7.27 -7.39
CA SER A 96 9.87 -6.81 -8.77
C SER A 96 8.95 -5.64 -9.12
N MET A 97 9.50 -4.57 -9.69
CA MET A 97 8.77 -3.36 -10.09
C MET A 97 8.30 -3.38 -11.55
N ASN A 98 8.72 -4.38 -12.33
CA ASN A 98 8.33 -4.54 -13.73
C ASN A 98 6.99 -5.27 -13.93
N VAL A 99 6.37 -5.74 -12.84
CA VAL A 99 5.06 -6.39 -12.87
C VAL A 99 3.98 -5.42 -13.31
N THR A 100 3.02 -5.92 -14.07
CA THR A 100 1.86 -5.15 -14.53
C THR A 100 0.81 -5.02 -13.43
N MET A 101 -0.02 -3.99 -13.52
CA MET A 101 -1.16 -3.82 -12.61
C MET A 101 -2.15 -4.98 -12.72
N ALA A 102 -2.27 -5.62 -13.89
CA ALA A 102 -3.05 -6.84 -14.09
C ALA A 102 -2.57 -7.99 -13.19
N GLU A 103 -1.26 -8.22 -13.16
CA GLU A 103 -0.65 -9.25 -12.31
C GLU A 103 -0.82 -8.92 -10.83
N ILE A 104 -0.56 -7.66 -10.44
CA ILE A 104 -0.80 -7.20 -9.07
C ILE A 104 -2.25 -7.44 -8.66
N TYR A 105 -3.21 -7.14 -9.53
CA TYR A 105 -4.63 -7.34 -9.24
C TYR A 105 -5.01 -8.82 -9.09
N ARG A 106 -4.44 -9.69 -9.92
CA ARG A 106 -4.68 -11.13 -9.81
C ARG A 106 -4.20 -11.66 -8.46
N ASP A 107 -3.02 -11.23 -8.01
CA ASP A 107 -2.31 -11.84 -6.90
C ASP A 107 -2.59 -11.13 -5.55
N TYR A 108 -2.99 -9.86 -5.56
CA TYR A 108 -3.12 -9.02 -4.36
C TYR A 108 -4.46 -8.29 -4.20
N LYS A 109 -5.47 -8.54 -5.06
CA LYS A 109 -6.81 -7.99 -4.79
C LYS A 109 -7.33 -8.49 -3.45
N ASP A 110 -8.05 -7.62 -2.76
CA ASP A 110 -8.73 -7.94 -1.52
C ASP A 110 -10.08 -8.63 -1.78
N GLU A 111 -10.72 -9.14 -0.72
CA GLU A 111 -12.05 -9.78 -0.79
C GLU A 111 -13.15 -8.87 -1.36
N ASP A 112 -12.95 -7.54 -1.27
CA ASP A 112 -13.87 -6.56 -1.83
C ASP A 112 -13.65 -6.28 -3.31
N GLY A 113 -12.54 -6.74 -3.88
CA GLY A 113 -12.14 -6.54 -5.27
C GLY A 113 -11.36 -5.25 -5.55
N PHE A 114 -10.94 -4.48 -4.55
CA PHE A 114 -9.93 -3.43 -4.69
C PHE A 114 -8.52 -3.99 -4.47
N VAL A 115 -7.51 -3.32 -5.03
CA VAL A 115 -6.12 -3.48 -4.58
C VAL A 115 -5.78 -2.35 -3.63
N TYR A 116 -5.22 -2.70 -2.47
CA TYR A 116 -4.83 -1.72 -1.46
C TYR A 116 -3.32 -1.51 -1.49
N MET A 117 -2.93 -0.24 -1.54
CA MET A 117 -1.54 0.18 -1.52
C MET A 117 -1.32 1.28 -0.50
N THR A 118 -0.12 1.29 0.05
CA THR A 118 0.27 2.26 1.07
C THR A 118 1.59 2.89 0.69
N TYR A 119 1.72 4.22 0.78
CA TYR A 119 2.98 4.91 0.49
C TYR A 119 3.66 5.43 1.76
N ALA A 120 4.99 5.40 1.75
CA ALA A 120 5.85 5.85 2.86
C ALA A 120 7.20 6.39 2.33
N SER A 121 7.86 7.24 3.12
CA SER A 121 9.20 7.77 2.89
C SER A 121 10.27 6.73 3.22
N GLN A 122 11.50 6.98 2.79
CA GLN A 122 12.63 6.09 3.07
C GLN A 122 12.92 5.96 4.57
N GLU A 123 12.81 7.07 5.31
CA GLU A 123 13.02 7.15 6.75
C GLU A 123 12.04 6.24 7.51
N MET A 124 10.81 6.09 6.98
CA MET A 124 9.81 5.20 7.57
C MET A 124 9.94 3.75 7.06
N PHE A 125 10.49 3.55 5.87
CA PHE A 125 10.72 2.22 5.30
C PHE A 125 11.76 1.41 6.09
N GLY A 126 12.80 2.06 6.64
CA GLY A 126 13.81 1.39 7.47
C GLY A 126 13.24 0.70 8.72
N CYS A 127 12.12 1.19 9.25
CA CYS A 127 11.41 0.57 10.38
C CYS A 127 10.46 -0.57 9.99
N LEU A 128 10.12 -0.72 8.70
CA LEU A 128 9.23 -1.78 8.20
C LEU A 128 9.99 -3.10 7.96
N GLY A 129 11.31 -3.05 7.78
CA GLY A 129 12.18 -4.20 7.54
C GLY A 129 12.71 -4.91 8.79
N SER A 130 12.42 -4.41 9.99
CA SER A 130 12.83 -5.04 11.25
C SER A 130 11.64 -5.63 12.00
N ALA A 131 10.95 -6.58 11.36
CA ALA A 131 10.31 -7.66 12.11
C ALA A 131 11.36 -8.77 12.24
N ALA A 132 12.37 -8.53 13.08
CA ALA A 132 13.16 -9.63 13.61
C ALA A 132 12.20 -10.57 14.39
N PRO A 133 12.32 -11.90 14.27
CA PRO A 133 11.59 -12.80 15.16
C PRO A 133 12.02 -12.50 16.60
N GLU A 134 11.04 -12.39 17.49
CA GLU A 134 11.26 -12.18 18.92
C GLU A 134 12.10 -13.34 19.46
N ASP A 135 13.29 -12.98 19.97
CA ASP A 135 14.11 -13.84 20.80
C ASP A 135 13.33 -14.21 22.05
N ALA A 136 12.79 -15.43 22.08
CA ALA A 136 12.36 -16.07 23.30
C ALA A 136 13.58 -16.75 23.93
N SER A 137 14.42 -15.95 24.59
CA SER A 137 15.33 -16.42 25.62
C SER A 137 14.58 -17.27 26.65
N SER A 138 15.06 -18.48 26.91
CA SER A 138 14.90 -19.10 28.22
C SER A 138 16.19 -19.85 28.55
N LEU A 139 16.87 -19.32 29.56
CA LEU A 139 18.06 -19.84 30.21
C LEU A 139 17.86 -21.29 30.67
N GLY A 140 18.96 -22.03 30.62
CA GLY A 140 19.17 -23.28 31.32
C GLY A 140 20.65 -23.64 31.28
N GLU A 141 21.43 -23.00 32.16
CA GLU A 141 22.71 -23.52 32.71
C GLU A 141 22.52 -25.02 33.05
N ASP A 142 23.46 -25.93 32.82
CA ASP A 142 24.81 -25.97 33.37
C ASP A 142 25.62 -27.04 32.62
N ARG A 143 26.82 -26.69 32.17
CA ARG A 143 27.81 -27.66 31.68
C ARG A 143 29.12 -27.35 32.40
N PRO A 144 29.59 -28.20 33.32
CA PRO A 144 30.97 -28.14 33.76
C PRO A 144 31.80 -29.08 32.89
N CYS A 145 32.73 -28.52 32.12
CA CYS A 145 33.87 -29.26 31.61
C CYS A 145 35.13 -28.89 32.40
N HIS A 146 35.94 -29.93 32.63
CA HIS A 146 37.38 -29.96 32.96
C HIS A 146 37.79 -29.96 34.45
N PRO A 147 39.06 -30.31 34.76
CA PRO A 147 39.79 -31.54 34.38
C PRO A 147 40.53 -32.14 35.60
N LEU A 148 41.03 -33.38 35.49
CA LEU A 148 42.34 -33.87 35.96
C LEU A 148 42.53 -35.33 35.52
#